data_AF-A0A2V9VWP4-F1
#
_entry.id   AF-A0A2V9VWP4-F1
#
_cell.length_a   1.000
_cell.length_b   1.000
_cell.length_c   1.000
_cell.angle_alpha   90.00
_cell.angle_beta   90.00
_cell.angle_gamma   90.00
#
_symmetry.space_group_name_H-M   'P 1'
#
loop_
_entity.id
_entity.type
_entity.pdbx_description
1 polymer ?
#
loop_
_entity_poly.entity_id
_entity_poly.type
_entity_poly.pdbx_seq_one_letter_code
_entity_poly.pdbx_strand_id
1 'polypeptide(L)'
;MKLSANWIRDFVEVKVDDTTLAHDLSSIGIAVEGIEGTGVSTVFETEIGTNRPDAMNHYGVAREASAFYDVPLKPIAPKLPAHSGLAGVTITVEDGRYCPRFTARVLRDVSVKGSPSKVVQRLGLLDQRPINNAA
;
A
#
# COMPACT_ATOMS: atom_id res chain seq x y z
N MET A 1 -10.28 -3.14 -7.43
CA MET A 1 -9.17 -2.30 -6.91
C MET A 1 -8.00 -2.42 -7.85
N LYS A 2 -7.29 -1.33 -8.15
CA LYS A 2 -6.05 -1.39 -8.93
C LYS A 2 -4.84 -1.62 -8.00
N LEU A 3 -3.97 -2.54 -8.36
CA LEU A 3 -2.71 -2.83 -7.66
C LEU A 3 -1.55 -2.82 -8.64
N SER A 4 -0.42 -2.23 -8.26
CA SER A 4 0.77 -2.20 -9.12
C SER A 4 1.60 -3.44 -8.86
N ALA A 5 1.88 -4.23 -9.90
CA ALA A 5 2.73 -5.41 -9.80
C ALA A 5 4.14 -5.04 -9.30
N ASN A 6 4.69 -3.93 -9.81
CA ASN A 6 5.99 -3.40 -9.37
C ASN A 6 6.00 -3.04 -7.88
N TRP A 7 4.92 -2.45 -7.36
CA TRP A 7 4.85 -2.08 -5.94
C TRP A 7 4.68 -3.30 -5.03
N ILE A 8 3.99 -4.35 -5.46
CA ILE A 8 3.99 -5.64 -4.75
C ILE A 8 5.43 -6.17 -4.66
N ARG A 9 6.17 -6.13 -5.76
CA ARG A 9 7.57 -6.61 -5.86
C ARG A 9 8.59 -5.78 -5.05
N ASP A 10 8.25 -4.55 -4.64
CA ASP A 10 9.08 -3.82 -3.66
C ASP A 10 9.21 -4.61 -2.35
N PHE A 11 8.16 -5.35 -1.98
CA PHE A 11 8.06 -6.07 -0.70
C PHE A 11 8.40 -7.56 -0.80
N VAL A 12 8.33 -8.17 -1.98
CA VAL A 12 8.58 -9.61 -2.16
C VAL A 12 9.31 -9.88 -3.47
N GLU A 13 10.34 -10.72 -3.43
CA GLU A 13 11.12 -11.08 -4.62
C GLU A 13 10.58 -12.38 -5.23
N VAL A 14 9.71 -12.24 -6.24
CA VAL A 14 9.14 -13.37 -6.99
C VAL A 14 9.77 -13.46 -8.37
N LYS A 15 10.25 -14.65 -8.75
CA LYS A 15 10.99 -14.91 -10.00
C LYS A 15 10.11 -15.40 -11.16
N VAL A 16 8.88 -14.91 -11.23
CA VAL A 16 7.94 -15.18 -12.32
C VAL A 16 7.51 -13.86 -12.97
N ASP A 17 7.07 -13.91 -14.22
CA ASP A 17 6.51 -12.74 -14.90
C ASP A 17 5.17 -12.29 -14.29
N ASP A 18 4.69 -11.11 -14.68
CA ASP A 18 3.48 -10.52 -14.09
C ASP A 18 2.20 -11.30 -14.43
N THR A 19 2.15 -11.98 -15.58
CA THR A 19 1.00 -12.81 -15.98
C THR A 19 0.89 -14.04 -15.08
N THR A 20 2.02 -14.71 -14.84
CA THR A 20 2.11 -15.87 -13.95
C THR A 20 1.80 -15.45 -12.51
N LEU A 21 2.34 -14.32 -12.05
CA LEU A 21 2.03 -13.78 -10.73
C LEU A 21 0.53 -13.50 -10.55
N ALA A 22 -0.13 -12.90 -11.56
CA ALA A 22 -1.56 -12.62 -11.51
C ALA A 22 -2.41 -13.90 -11.44
N HIS A 23 -2.04 -14.92 -12.23
CA HIS A 23 -2.69 -16.23 -12.20
C HIS A 23 -2.56 -16.89 -10.82
N ASP A 24 -1.34 -16.93 -10.29
CA ASP A 24 -1.06 -17.59 -9.01
C ASP A 24 -1.73 -16.87 -7.84
N LEU A 25 -1.75 -15.53 -7.84
CA LEU A 25 -2.52 -14.73 -6.89
C LEU A 25 -4.02 -15.05 -6.95
N SER A 26 -4.57 -15.23 -8.16
CA SER A 26 -5.97 -15.63 -8.35
C SER A 26 -6.25 -17.01 -7.76
N SER A 27 -5.31 -17.95 -7.87
CA SER A 27 -5.43 -19.30 -7.32
C SER A 27 -5.51 -19.35 -5.78
N ILE A 28 -5.07 -18.28 -5.09
CA ILE A 28 -5.10 -18.14 -3.63
C ILE A 28 -6.12 -17.09 -3.14
N GLY A 29 -7.06 -16.70 -3.99
CA GLY A 29 -8.19 -15.85 -3.61
C GLY A 29 -7.96 -14.34 -3.73
N ILE A 30 -6.89 -13.92 -4.42
CA ILE A 30 -6.72 -12.54 -4.88
C ILE A 30 -7.12 -12.51 -6.36
N ALA A 31 -8.43 -12.42 -6.63
CA ALA A 31 -8.95 -12.52 -8.00
C ALA A 31 -8.43 -11.35 -8.85
N VAL A 32 -7.53 -11.65 -9.80
CA VAL A 32 -7.05 -10.70 -10.79
C VAL A 32 -7.88 -10.87 -12.05
N GLU A 33 -8.72 -9.88 -12.35
CA GLU A 33 -9.66 -9.90 -13.47
C GLU A 33 -9.05 -9.29 -14.74
N GLY A 34 -8.07 -8.39 -14.56
CA GLY A 34 -7.45 -7.67 -15.65
C GLY A 34 -5.98 -7.35 -15.38
N ILE A 35 -5.22 -7.23 -16.47
CA ILE A 35 -3.83 -6.76 -16.45
C ILE A 35 -3.72 -5.63 -17.47
N GLU A 36 -3.32 -4.47 -17.00
CA GLU A 36 -3.07 -3.27 -17.82
C GLU A 36 -1.59 -2.90 -17.80
N GLY A 37 -1.10 -2.27 -18.88
CA GLY A 37 0.28 -1.79 -18.95
C GLY A 37 1.32 -2.91 -19.11
N THR A 38 2.60 -2.56 -18.97
CA THR A 38 3.72 -3.50 -19.10
C THR A 38 4.93 -3.12 -18.22
N GLY A 39 5.65 -4.13 -17.72
CA GLY A 39 6.86 -3.94 -16.92
C GLY A 39 6.62 -3.09 -15.68
N VAL A 40 7.27 -1.93 -15.58
CA VAL A 40 7.17 -1.06 -14.39
C VAL A 40 5.80 -0.39 -14.24
N SER A 41 5.00 -0.33 -15.31
CA SER A 41 3.64 0.21 -15.31
C SER A 41 2.55 -0.86 -15.25
N THR A 42 2.90 -2.14 -15.07
CA THR A 42 1.89 -3.21 -14.95
C THR A 42 0.98 -2.97 -13.75
N VAL A 43 -0.33 -2.99 -14.01
CA VAL A 43 -1.40 -2.84 -13.02
C VAL A 43 -2.34 -4.03 -13.12
N PHE A 44 -2.64 -4.62 -11.96
CA PHE A 44 -3.66 -5.65 -11.80
C PHE A 44 -4.98 -4.99 -11.40
N GLU A 45 -6.04 -5.31 -12.14
CA GLU A 45 -7.41 -5.05 -11.72
C GLU A 45 -7.88 -6.24 -10.89
N THR A 46 -8.12 -6.01 -9.60
CA THR A 46 -8.42 -7.08 -8.65
C THR A 46 -9.77 -6.92 -7.99
N GLU A 47 -10.52 -8.00 -7.87
CA GLU A 47 -11.66 -8.09 -6.96
C GLU A 47 -11.21 -8.79 -5.67
N ILE A 48 -11.20 -8.05 -4.57
CA ILE A 48 -10.81 -8.59 -3.26
C ILE A 48 -12.07 -8.70 -2.41
N GLY A 49 -12.36 -9.91 -1.94
CA GLY A 49 -13.51 -10.18 -1.08
C GLY A 49 -13.51 -9.33 0.19
N THR A 50 -14.69 -8.91 0.64
CA THR A 50 -14.87 -8.07 1.84
C THR A 50 -14.41 -8.75 3.13
N ASN A 51 -14.28 -10.07 3.12
CA ASN A 51 -13.71 -10.87 4.21
C ASN A 51 -12.17 -10.87 4.25
N ARG A 52 -11.48 -10.23 3.30
CA ARG A 52 -10.00 -10.16 3.20
C ARG A 52 -9.45 -8.73 3.29
N PRO A 53 -9.73 -7.97 4.37
CA PRO A 53 -9.20 -6.61 4.54
C PRO A 53 -7.67 -6.59 4.65
N ASP A 54 -7.06 -7.70 5.03
CA ASP A 54 -5.60 -7.89 5.07
C ASP A 54 -4.97 -7.72 3.68
N ALA A 55 -5.68 -8.12 2.62
CA ALA A 55 -5.22 -8.09 1.24
C ALA A 55 -5.65 -6.84 0.44
N MET A 56 -6.46 -5.94 1.02
CA MET A 56 -6.94 -4.70 0.37
C MET A 56 -5.85 -3.60 0.20
N ASN A 57 -4.60 -3.99 0.00
CA ASN A 57 -3.44 -3.13 -0.19
C ASN A 57 -2.27 -3.93 -0.79
N HIS A 58 -1.28 -3.26 -1.39
CA HIS A 58 -0.14 -3.93 -2.04
C HIS A 58 0.70 -4.79 -1.08
N TYR A 59 0.83 -4.41 0.19
CA TYR A 59 1.61 -5.17 1.16
C TYR A 59 0.92 -6.47 1.58
N GLY A 60 -0.40 -6.44 1.71
CA GLY A 60 -1.25 -7.62 1.91
C GLY A 60 -1.10 -8.62 0.77
N VAL A 61 -1.25 -8.16 -0.47
CA VAL A 61 -1.04 -9.04 -1.64
C VAL A 61 0.41 -9.53 -1.74
N ALA A 62 1.40 -8.71 -1.39
CA ALA A 62 2.79 -9.16 -1.30
C ALA A 62 3.00 -10.24 -0.24
N ARG A 63 2.25 -10.19 0.87
CA ARG A 63 2.26 -11.25 1.90
C ARG A 63 1.70 -12.56 1.38
N GLU A 64 0.61 -12.52 0.61
CA GLU A 64 0.05 -13.72 -0.03
C GLU A 64 1.03 -14.33 -1.02
N ALA A 65 1.65 -13.52 -1.87
CA ALA A 65 2.70 -13.98 -2.79
C ALA A 65 3.91 -14.55 -2.02
N SER A 66 4.34 -13.90 -0.93
CA SER A 66 5.43 -14.39 -0.08
C SER A 66 5.13 -15.78 0.48
N ALA A 67 3.91 -16.01 0.96
CA ALA A 67 3.48 -17.31 1.47
C ALA A 67 3.39 -18.37 0.35
N PHE A 68 2.87 -18.01 -0.83
CA PHE A 68 2.70 -18.93 -1.95
C PHE A 68 4.03 -19.41 -2.54
N TYR A 69 4.98 -18.49 -2.75
CA TYR A 69 6.28 -18.81 -3.35
C TYR A 69 7.35 -19.22 -2.34
N ASP A 70 7.01 -19.29 -1.04
CA ASP A 70 7.95 -19.56 0.06
C ASP A 70 9.20 -18.65 0.02
N VAL A 71 8.95 -17.34 -0.13
CA VAL A 71 10.00 -16.32 -0.18
C VAL A 71 9.82 -15.29 0.94
N PRO A 72 10.88 -14.69 1.47
CA PRO A 72 10.76 -13.71 2.55
C PRO A 72 9.97 -12.46 2.15
N LEU A 73 9.03 -12.05 3.00
CA LEU A 73 8.39 -10.74 2.93
C LEU A 73 9.29 -9.67 3.58
N LYS A 74 9.62 -8.62 2.84
CA LYS A 74 10.40 -7.49 3.36
C LYS A 74 9.54 -6.67 4.34
N PRO A 75 10.01 -6.41 5.56
CA PRO A 75 9.22 -5.67 6.55
C PRO A 75 9.05 -4.19 6.18
N ILE A 76 7.88 -3.63 6.48
CA ILE A 76 7.65 -2.17 6.46
C ILE A 76 8.34 -1.56 7.70
N ALA A 77 9.49 -0.91 7.47
CA ALA A 77 10.27 -0.26 8.52
C ALA A 77 10.56 1.21 8.15
N PRO A 78 9.56 2.10 8.18
CA PRO A 78 9.78 3.52 7.89
C PRO A 78 10.69 4.14 8.94
N LYS A 79 11.72 4.87 8.49
CA LYS A 79 12.55 5.69 9.37
C LYS A 79 11.76 6.94 9.74
N LEU A 80 11.22 6.94 10.96
CA LEU A 80 10.46 8.06 11.49
C LEU A 80 11.37 8.93 12.37
N PRO A 81 11.17 10.26 12.41
CA PRO A 81 11.85 11.11 13.38
C PRO A 81 11.60 10.62 14.81
N ALA A 82 12.59 10.85 15.68
CA ALA A 82 12.46 10.54 17.10
C ALA A 82 11.27 11.30 17.70
N HIS A 83 10.57 10.66 18.65
CA HIS A 83 9.46 11.30 19.35
C HIS A 83 9.99 12.41 20.27
N SER A 84 9.50 13.64 20.10
CA SER A 84 9.93 14.83 20.86
C SER A 84 8.97 15.20 22.01
N GLY A 85 8.23 14.24 22.56
CA GLY A 85 7.27 14.46 23.65
C GLY A 85 5.89 14.93 23.18
N LEU A 86 5.08 15.44 24.11
CA LEU A 86 3.71 15.88 23.83
C LEU A 86 3.72 17.10 22.91
N ALA A 87 3.01 16.99 21.78
CA ALA A 87 3.01 18.00 20.73
C ALA A 87 2.18 19.26 21.04
N GLY A 88 1.69 19.42 22.27
CA GLY A 88 0.81 20.54 22.67
C GLY A 88 -0.57 20.54 21.99
N VAL A 89 -0.97 19.43 21.38
CA VAL A 89 -2.29 19.26 20.75
C VAL A 89 -3.13 18.36 21.64
N THR A 90 -4.29 18.88 22.07
CA THR A 90 -5.29 18.10 22.82
C THR A 90 -6.24 17.43 21.84
N ILE A 91 -6.46 16.13 22.02
CA ILE A 91 -7.43 15.35 21.26
C ILE A 91 -8.48 14.85 22.25
N THR A 92 -9.74 15.16 21.98
CA THR A 92 -10.89 14.66 22.74
C THR A 92 -11.67 13.71 21.86
N VAL A 93 -11.90 12.49 22.33
CA VAL A 93 -12.83 11.55 21.70
C VAL A 93 -14.18 11.72 22.38
N GLU A 94 -15.10 12.40 21.71
CA GLU A 94 -16.41 12.75 22.27
C GLU A 94 -17.33 11.53 22.41
N ASP A 95 -17.24 10.58 21.48
CA ASP A 95 -17.99 9.32 21.52
C ASP A 95 -17.05 8.12 21.44
N GLY A 96 -16.62 7.64 22.61
CA GLY A 96 -15.75 6.47 22.74
C GLY A 96 -16.42 5.15 22.36
N ARG A 97 -17.75 5.10 22.19
CA ARG A 97 -18.46 3.89 21.76
C ARG A 97 -18.28 3.65 20.28
N TYR A 98 -18.40 4.69 19.46
CA TYR A 98 -18.23 4.58 18.00
C TYR A 98 -16.80 4.86 17.53
N CYS A 99 -15.98 5.54 18.34
CA CYS A 99 -14.55 5.73 18.10
C CYS A 99 -13.74 5.16 19.27
N PRO A 100 -13.53 3.83 19.34
CA PRO A 100 -12.81 3.22 20.45
C PRO A 100 -11.33 3.61 20.51
N ARG A 101 -10.77 4.14 19.41
CA ARG A 101 -9.38 4.57 19.32
C ARG A 101 -9.18 5.67 18.28
N PHE A 102 -8.54 6.76 18.70
CA PHE A 102 -7.99 7.78 17.83
C PHE A 102 -6.53 8.02 18.20
N THR A 103 -5.64 8.08 17.22
CA THR A 103 -4.21 8.37 17.43
C THR A 103 -3.75 9.39 16.42
N ALA A 104 -2.88 10.31 16.85
CA ALA A 104 -2.25 11.28 15.96
C ALA A 104 -0.75 11.37 16.25
N ARG A 105 0.00 11.83 15.25
CA ARG A 105 1.39 12.25 15.39
C ARG A 105 1.54 13.61 14.73
N VAL A 106 2.22 14.54 15.39
CA VAL A 106 2.47 15.87 14.84
C VAL A 106 3.87 15.93 14.26
N LEU A 107 3.95 16.26 12.98
CA LEU A 107 5.21 16.54 12.28
C LEU A 107 5.35 18.05 12.16
N ARG A 108 6.53 18.58 12.50
CA ARG A 108 6.85 20.01 12.39
C ARG A 108 7.84 20.24 11.27
N ASP A 109 7.93 21.50 10.83
CA ASP A 109 8.92 21.94 9.86
C ASP A 109 8.81 21.21 8.51
N VAL A 110 7.58 20.86 8.12
CA VAL A 110 7.28 20.24 6.82
C VAL A 110 7.06 21.32 5.77
N SER A 111 7.88 21.30 4.72
CA SER A 111 7.66 22.11 3.52
C SER A 111 6.73 21.40 2.55
N VAL A 112 5.57 22.00 2.25
CA VAL A 112 4.64 21.50 1.24
C VAL A 112 5.17 21.82 -0.16
N LYS A 113 5.30 20.81 -1.01
CA LYS A 113 5.80 20.89 -2.39
C LYS A 113 5.28 19.72 -3.23
N GLY A 114 5.63 19.70 -4.52
CA GLY A 114 5.33 18.55 -5.38
C GLY A 114 5.89 17.23 -4.82
N SER A 115 5.10 16.16 -4.93
CA SER A 115 5.50 14.82 -4.52
C SER A 115 6.69 14.31 -5.35
N PRO A 116 7.53 13.43 -4.79
CA PRO A 116 8.56 12.75 -5.57
C PRO A 116 7.97 12.04 -6.80
N SER A 117 8.69 12.04 -7.92
CA SER A 117 8.23 11.48 -9.20
C SER A 117 7.71 10.05 -9.09
N LYS A 118 8.39 9.20 -8.30
CA LYS A 118 7.96 7.81 -8.05
C LYS A 118 6.58 7.72 -7.41
N VAL A 119 6.24 8.64 -6.50
CA VAL A 119 4.92 8.70 -5.85
C VAL A 119 3.86 9.18 -6.84
N VAL A 120 4.16 10.26 -7.59
CA VAL A 120 3.28 10.79 -8.65
C VAL A 120 2.93 9.72 -9.67
N GLN A 121 3.94 8.99 -10.16
CA GLN A 121 3.76 7.90 -11.13
C GLN A 121 2.92 6.77 -10.56
N ARG A 122 3.20 6.33 -9.32
CA ARG A 122 2.43 5.25 -8.68
C ARG A 122 0.98 5.62 -8.45
N LEU A 123 0.70 6.83 -7.97
CA LEU A 123 -0.68 7.30 -7.81
C LEU A 123 -1.39 7.38 -9.15
N GLY A 124 -0.72 7.90 -10.19
CA GLY A 124 -1.26 7.95 -11.55
C GLY A 124 -1.62 6.58 -12.12
N LEU A 125 -0.81 5.54 -11.88
CA LEU A 125 -1.12 4.16 -12.29
C LEU A 125 -2.37 3.57 -11.61
N LEU A 126 -2.76 4.12 -10.46
CA LEU A 126 -3.90 3.67 -9.66
C LEU A 126 -5.11 4.62 -9.79
N ASP A 127 -5.12 5.45 -10.83
CA ASP A 127 -6.13 6.47 -11.12
C ASP A 127 -6.33 7.47 -9.95
N GLN A 128 -5.28 7.66 -9.14
CA GLN A 128 -5.28 8.62 -8.04
C GLN A 128 -4.60 9.92 -8.47
N ARG A 129 -5.26 11.04 -8.22
CA ARG A 129 -4.71 12.37 -8.50
C ARG A 129 -3.63 12.71 -7.45
N PRO A 130 -2.36 12.87 -7.84
CA PRO A 130 -1.34 13.39 -6.93
C PRO A 130 -1.58 14.87 -6.67
N ILE A 131 -1.53 15.28 -5.40
CA ILE A 131 -1.75 16.68 -4.99
C ILE A 131 -0.43 17.33 -4.59
N ASN A 132 0.18 16.86 -3.49
CA ASN A 132 1.47 17.34 -2.99
C ASN A 132 2.10 16.28 -2.07
N ASN A 133 3.30 16.55 -1.56
CA ASN A 133 4.08 15.61 -0.76
C ASN A 133 3.50 15.29 0.65
N ALA A 134 2.37 15.86 1.03
CA ALA A 134 1.71 15.66 2.31
C ALA A 134 0.23 15.23 2.20
N ALA A 135 -0.38 15.36 1.02
CA ALA A 135 -1.79 15.11 0.75
C ALA A 135 -2.01 13.84 -0.08
#